data_AF-A0A382GYP8-F1
#
_entry.id   AF-A0A382GYP8-F1
#
_cell.length_a   1.000
_cell.length_b   1.000
_cell.length_c   1.000
_cell.angle_alpha   90.00
_cell.angle_beta   90.00
_cell.angle_gamma   90.00
#
_symmetry.space_group_name_H-M   'P 1'
#
loop_
_entity.id
_entity.type
_entity.pdbx_description
1 polymer ?
#
loop_
_entity_poly.entity_id
_entity_poly.type
_entity_poly.pdbx_seq_one_letter_code
_entity_poly.pdbx_strand_id
1 'polypeptide(L)' 'MKILVTGGLGFIGSNFILKLLHDSDEHKIINVDA' A
#
# COMPACT_ATOMS: atom_id res chain seq x y z
N MET A 1 1.94 -9.22 -6.99
CA MET A 1 2.09 -9.88 -5.66
C MET A 1 0.99 -9.41 -4.69
N LYS A 2 0.59 -10.21 -3.68
CA LYS A 2 -0.39 -9.79 -2.66
C LYS A 2 0.33 -9.19 -1.45
N ILE A 3 -0.02 -7.96 -1.07
CA ILE A 3 0.66 -7.20 0.00
C ILE A 3 -0.39 -6.75 1.03
N LEU A 4 -0.14 -7.06 2.31
CA LEU A 4 -0.89 -6.53 3.44
C LEU A 4 -0.12 -5.37 4.04
N VAL A 5 -0.74 -4.20 4.11
CA VAL A 5 -0.18 -3.00 4.73
C VAL A 5 -0.98 -2.70 6.00
N THR A 6 -0.27 -2.35 7.09
CA THR A 6 -0.89 -1.81 8.30
C THR A 6 -0.40 -0.38 8.50
N GLY A 7 -1.26 0.51 9.01
CA GLY A 7 -0.92 1.93 9.12
C GLY A 7 -0.76 2.63 7.77
N GLY A 8 -1.43 2.13 6.72
CA GLY A 8 -1.36 2.67 5.36
C GLY A 8 -1.97 4.06 5.19
N LEU A 9 -2.74 4.57 6.16
CA LEU A 9 -3.25 5.94 6.19
C LEU A 9 -2.26 6.93 6.83
N GLY A 10 -1.14 6.44 7.37
CA GLY A 10 -0.05 7.28 7.86
C GLY A 10 0.78 7.91 6.75
N PHE A 11 1.67 8.84 7.10
CA PHE A 11 2.53 9.55 6.13
C PHE A 11 3.36 8.59 5.27
N ILE A 12 4.05 7.64 5.92
CA ILE A 12 4.91 6.67 5.22
C ILE A 12 4.04 5.62 4.51
N GLY A 13 3.02 5.10 5.19
CA GLY A 13 2.17 4.04 4.66
C GLY A 13 1.46 4.44 3.37
N SER A 14 0.93 5.67 3.32
CA SER A 14 0.21 6.18 2.15
C SER A 14 1.14 6.35 0.94
N ASN A 15 2.33 6.92 1.13
CA ASN A 15 3.32 7.06 0.06
C ASN A 15 3.86 5.70 -0.41
N PHE A 16 4.04 4.75 0.50
CA PHE A 16 4.45 3.39 0.16
C PHE A 16 3.40 2.71 -0.73
N ILE A 17 2.11 2.79 -0.37
CA ILE A 17 1.01 2.24 -1.19
C ILE A 17 0.98 2.90 -2.57
N LEU A 18 1.07 4.23 -2.64
CA LEU A 18 1.06 4.97 -3.91
C LEU A 18 2.24 4.58 -4.80
N LYS A 19 3.44 4.45 -4.23
CA LYS A 19 4.63 4.02 -4.96
C LYS A 19 4.46 2.63 -5.57
N LEU A 20 3.91 1.68 -4.81
CA LEU A 20 3.66 0.32 -5.28
C LEU A 20 2.61 0.25 -6.38
N LEU A 21 1.56 1.08 -6.29
CA LEU A 21 0.52 1.15 -7.33
C LEU A 21 1.03 1.82 -8.61
N HIS A 22 1.88 2.84 -8.51
CA HIS A 22 2.45 3.52 -9.69
C HIS A 22 3.48 2.66 -10.42
N ASP A 23 4.29 1.88 -9.71
CA ASP A 23 5.39 1.13 -10.32
C ASP A 23 4.93 -0.15 -11.04
N SER A 24 3.76 -0.71 -10.68
CA SER A 24 3.14 -1.86 -11.35
C SER A 24 1.73 -2.15 -10.85
N ASP A 25 0.79 -2.32 -11.80
CA ASP A 25 -0.61 -2.71 -11.54
C ASP A 25 -0.77 -4.18 -11.11
N GLU A 26 0.31 -4.98 -11.07
CA GLU A 26 0.24 -6.39 -10.67
C GLU A 26 0.21 -6.59 -9.14
N HIS A 27 0.34 -5.51 -8.38
CA HIS A 27 0.26 -5.53 -6.92
C HIS A 27 -1.19 -5.43 -6.46
N LYS A 28 -1.66 -6.45 -5.73
CA LYS A 28 -2.93 -6.38 -5.01
C LYS A 28 -2.63 -6.04 -3.56
N ILE A 29 -3.03 -4.85 -3.15
CA ILE A 29 -2.76 -4.30 -1.81
C ILE A 29 -4.05 -4.35 -0.99
N ILE A 30 -3.95 -4.85 0.23
CA ILE A 30 -4.98 -4.71 1.27
C ILE A 30 -4.37 -3.86 2.36
N ASN A 31 -4.94 -2.68 2.61
CA ASN A 31 -4.58 -1.85 3.75
C ASN A 31 -5.53 -2.13 4.92
N VAL A 32 -4.98 -2.31 6.12
CA VAL A 32 -5.74 -2.41 7.38
C VAL A 32 -5.23 -1.32 8.31
N ASP A 33 -6.12 -0.40 8.66
CA ASP A 33 -5.83 0.71 9.55
C ASP A 33 -6.86 0.79 10.68
N ALA A 34 -6.50 1.44 11.78
CA ALA A 34 -7.34 1.57 12.98
C ALA A 34 -8.30 2.77 12.90
#